data_AF-A0A8H9GK61-F1
#
_entry.id   AF-A0A8H9GK61-F1
#
_cell.length_a   1.000
_cell.length_b   1.000
_cell.length_c   1.000
_cell.angle_alpha   90.00
_cell.angle_beta   90.00
_cell.angle_gamma   90.00
#
_symmetry.space_group_name_H-M   'P 1'
#
loop_
_entity.id
_entity.type
_entity.pdbx_description
1 polymer ?
#
loop_
_entity_poly.entity_id
_entity_poly.type
_entity_poly.pdbx_seq_one_letter_code
_entity_poly.pdbx_strand_id
1 'polypeptide(L)'
;MAGYDLSIDMEQLRKLSDDLKAISNELEHADGNAKDAAEATGHDELRDRVNDFADKWEIKRGEMLENVKKLSGIITSISEAFSEVDTGLAKALEDAAAK
;
A
#
# COMPACT_ATOMS: atom_id res chain seq x y z
N MET A 1 24.35 -26.83 5.65
CA MET A 1 22.94 -26.38 5.60
C MET A 1 22.94 -24.94 6.10
N ALA A 2 23.06 -23.95 5.21
CA ALA A 2 22.96 -22.55 5.61
C ALA A 2 21.48 -22.32 5.96
N GLY A 3 21.16 -22.38 7.25
CA GLY A 3 19.87 -21.91 7.73
C GLY A 3 19.79 -20.43 7.40
N TYR A 4 18.86 -20.04 6.53
CA TYR A 4 18.59 -18.64 6.29
C TYR A 4 18.08 -18.05 7.60
N ASP A 5 18.95 -17.34 8.32
CA ASP A 5 18.55 -16.54 9.47
C ASP A 5 17.75 -15.35 8.93
N LEU A 6 16.45 -15.40 9.15
CA LEU A 6 15.53 -14.39 8.65
C LEU A 6 15.28 -13.39 9.79
N SER A 7 16.05 -12.30 9.78
CA SER A 7 15.85 -11.18 10.69
C SER A 7 14.84 -10.21 10.07
N ILE A 8 13.63 -10.16 10.62
CA ILE A 8 12.61 -9.19 10.24
C ILE A 8 12.40 -8.20 11.38
N ASP A 9 12.55 -6.92 11.07
CA ASP A 9 12.18 -5.83 11.97
C ASP A 9 10.67 -5.58 11.87
N MET A 10 9.94 -6.04 12.87
CA MET A 10 8.48 -5.93 12.95
C MET A 10 8.00 -4.47 13.11
N GLU A 11 8.83 -3.58 13.68
CA GLU A 11 8.51 -2.16 13.80
C GLU A 11 8.60 -1.48 12.43
N GLN A 12 9.65 -1.76 11.67
CA GLN A 12 9.77 -1.28 10.29
C GLN A 12 8.65 -1.81 9.40
N LEU A 13 8.25 -3.06 9.56
CA LEU A 13 7.15 -3.65 8.80
C LEU A 13 5.80 -2.97 9.10
N ARG A 14 5.55 -2.66 10.37
CA ARG A 14 4.36 -1.90 10.79
C ARG A 14 4.37 -0.50 10.22
N LYS A 15 5.49 0.21 10.30
CA LYS A 15 5.64 1.54 9.72
C LYS A 15 5.38 1.53 8.21
N LEU A 16 5.95 0.56 7.49
CA LEU A 16 5.71 0.41 6.06
C LEU A 16 4.23 0.14 5.73
N SER A 17 3.53 -0.65 6.55
CA SER A 17 2.08 -0.85 6.40
C SER A 17 1.31 0.47 6.53
N ASP A 18 1.65 1.29 7.53
CA ASP A 18 0.99 2.57 7.76
C ASP A 18 1.29 3.59 6.63
N ASP A 19 2.54 3.63 6.15
CA ASP A 19 2.93 4.45 5.00
C ASP A 19 2.16 4.05 3.73
N LEU A 20 2.00 2.76 3.46
CA LEU A 20 1.24 2.27 2.31
C LEU A 20 -0.27 2.55 2.40
N LYS A 21 -0.84 2.55 3.62
CA LYS A 21 -2.22 2.99 3.84
C LYS A 21 -2.37 4.47 3.55
N ALA A 22 -1.43 5.30 4.01
CA ALA A 22 -1.45 6.74 3.74
C ALA A 22 -1.38 7.01 2.22
N ILE A 23 -0.47 6.35 1.51
CA ILE A 23 -0.35 6.46 0.05
C ILE A 23 -1.63 5.99 -0.65
N SER A 24 -2.20 4.86 -0.24
CA SER A 24 -3.44 4.34 -0.82
C SER A 24 -4.59 5.34 -0.66
N ASN A 25 -4.74 5.90 0.55
CA ASN A 25 -5.77 6.88 0.84
C ASN A 25 -5.61 8.14 -0.02
N GLU A 26 -4.38 8.66 -0.14
CA GLU A 26 -4.10 9.85 -0.95
C GLU A 26 -4.43 9.61 -2.43
N LEU A 27 -4.04 8.45 -2.97
CA LEU A 27 -4.34 8.10 -4.37
C LEU A 27 -5.84 7.86 -4.60
N GLU A 28 -6.56 7.31 -3.62
CA GLU A 28 -8.00 7.05 -3.72
C GLU A 28 -8.84 8.33 -3.61
N HIS A 29 -8.38 9.31 -2.83
CA HIS A 29 -9.09 10.56 -2.55
C HIS A 29 -8.52 11.79 -3.27
N ALA A 30 -7.59 11.61 -4.21
CA ALA A 30 -7.12 12.69 -5.06
C ALA A 30 -8.28 13.16 -5.95
N ASP A 31 -9.07 14.11 -5.46
CA ASP A 31 -10.29 14.56 -6.12
C ASP A 31 -10.01 15.26 -7.45
N GLY A 32 -10.97 15.17 -8.38
CA GLY A 32 -10.81 15.60 -9.77
C GLY A 32 -11.12 17.07 -10.01
N ASN A 33 -10.18 17.97 -9.75
CA ASN A 33 -10.29 19.39 -10.14
C ASN A 33 -10.01 19.64 -11.64
N ALA A 34 -9.73 18.58 -12.40
CA ALA A 34 -9.27 18.69 -13.78
C ALA A 34 -10.35 19.19 -14.74
N LYS A 35 -11.65 18.91 -14.46
CA LYS A 35 -12.75 19.45 -15.26
C LYS A 35 -12.85 20.96 -15.12
N ASP A 36 -12.81 21.47 -13.88
CA ASP A 36 -12.80 22.91 -13.60
C ASP A 36 -11.58 23.59 -14.24
N ALA A 37 -10.41 22.94 -14.15
CA ALA A 37 -9.19 23.42 -14.80
C ALA A 37 -9.32 23.45 -16.34
N ALA A 38 -9.95 22.44 -16.94
CA ALA A 38 -10.17 22.37 -18.39
C ALA A 38 -11.14 23.47 -18.86
N GLU A 39 -12.22 23.72 -18.13
CA GLU A 39 -13.18 24.80 -18.43
C GLU A 39 -12.55 26.20 -18.31
N ALA A 40 -11.64 26.39 -17.34
CA ALA A 40 -10.94 27.65 -17.13
C ALA A 40 -9.93 28.02 -18.25
N THR A 41 -9.62 27.10 -19.18
CA THR A 41 -8.62 27.34 -20.23
C THR A 41 -9.05 28.37 -21.28
N GLY A 42 -10.35 28.57 -21.49
CA GLY A 42 -10.90 29.53 -22.46
C GLY A 42 -10.59 29.24 -23.94
N HIS A 43 -9.97 28.10 -24.25
CA HIS A 43 -9.61 27.69 -25.61
C HIS A 43 -9.87 26.19 -25.80
N ASP A 44 -10.58 25.82 -26.86
CA ASP A 44 -11.06 24.44 -27.07
C ASP A 44 -9.91 23.41 -27.12
N GLU A 45 -8.86 23.67 -27.90
CA GLU A 45 -7.73 22.71 -27.97
C GLU A 45 -7.01 22.56 -26.62
N LEU A 46 -6.95 23.62 -25.81
CA LEU A 46 -6.27 23.56 -24.52
C LEU A 46 -7.12 22.80 -23.49
N ARG A 47 -8.44 23.03 -23.50
CA ARG A 47 -9.41 22.24 -22.74
C ARG A 47 -9.26 20.75 -23.05
N ASP A 48 -9.21 20.40 -24.34
CA ASP A 48 -9.12 19.00 -24.76
C ASP A 48 -7.81 18.34 -24.29
N ARG A 49 -6.70 19.08 -24.27
CA ARG A 49 -5.43 18.59 -23.72
C ARG A 49 -5.46 18.40 -22.20
N VAL A 50 -6.14 19.29 -21.47
CA VAL A 50 -6.30 19.15 -20.01
C VAL A 50 -7.17 17.93 -19.70
N ASN A 51 -8.26 17.71 -20.44
CA ASN A 51 -9.10 16.53 -20.30
C ASN A 51 -8.33 15.24 -20.62
N ASP A 52 -7.59 15.19 -21.73
CA ASP A 52 -6.77 14.02 -22.08
C ASP A 52 -5.70 13.70 -21.01
N PHE A 53 -5.09 14.72 -20.41
CA PHE A 53 -4.20 14.54 -19.27
C PHE A 53 -4.95 13.98 -18.05
N ALA A 54 -6.11 14.52 -17.73
CA ALA A 54 -6.92 14.10 -16.60
C ALA A 54 -7.32 12.62 -16.69
N ASP A 55 -7.81 12.20 -17.86
CA ASP A 55 -8.23 10.82 -18.12
C ASP A 55 -7.02 9.87 -18.00
N LYS A 56 -5.88 10.23 -18.59
CA LYS A 56 -4.65 9.44 -18.47
C LYS A 56 -4.13 9.37 -17.05
N TRP A 57 -4.22 10.47 -16.31
CA TRP A 57 -3.84 10.52 -14.91
C TRP A 57 -4.73 9.62 -14.05
N GLU A 58 -6.05 9.63 -14.27
CA GLU A 58 -7.00 8.77 -13.56
C GLU A 58 -6.67 7.29 -13.77
N ILE A 59 -6.43 6.87 -15.01
CA ILE A 59 -5.99 5.51 -15.33
C ILE A 59 -4.70 5.18 -14.58
N LYS A 60 -3.70 6.05 -14.69
CA LYS A 60 -2.39 5.78 -14.09
C LYS A 60 -2.44 5.72 -12.56
N ARG A 61 -3.23 6.59 -11.95
CA ARG A 61 -3.50 6.59 -10.50
C ARG A 61 -4.19 5.32 -10.06
N GLY A 62 -5.16 4.82 -10.84
CA GLY A 62 -5.80 3.53 -10.61
C GLY A 62 -4.79 2.37 -10.60
N GLU A 63 -3.90 2.30 -11.59
CA GLU A 63 -2.83 1.30 -11.64
C GLU A 63 -1.89 1.39 -10.42
N MET A 64 -1.51 2.61 -10.01
CA MET A 64 -0.68 2.83 -8.82
C MET A 64 -1.41 2.34 -7.56
N LEU A 65 -2.69 2.67 -7.39
CA LEU A 65 -3.51 2.26 -6.26
C LEU A 65 -3.59 0.73 -6.16
N GLU A 66 -3.81 0.03 -7.28
CA GLU A 66 -3.81 -1.43 -7.30
C GLU A 66 -2.47 -2.01 -6.85
N ASN A 67 -1.36 -1.45 -7.30
CA ASN A 67 -0.02 -1.93 -6.94
C ASN A 67 0.29 -1.69 -5.45
N VAL A 68 -0.12 -0.54 -4.90
CA VAL A 68 0.03 -0.25 -3.47
C VAL A 68 -0.84 -1.19 -2.64
N LYS A 69 -2.09 -1.46 -3.04
CA LYS A 69 -2.98 -2.42 -2.38
C LYS A 69 -2.38 -3.84 -2.39
N LYS A 70 -1.79 -4.28 -3.51
CA LYS A 70 -1.07 -5.57 -3.61
C LYS A 70 0.11 -5.64 -2.65
N LEU A 71 0.95 -4.61 -2.61
CA LEU A 71 2.10 -4.56 -1.72
C LEU A 71 1.69 -4.57 -0.24
N SER A 72 0.66 -3.80 0.12
CA SER A 72 0.09 -3.78 1.47
C SER A 72 -0.43 -5.17 1.89
N GLY A 73 -1.08 -5.90 0.96
CA GLY A 73 -1.50 -7.28 1.19
C GLY A 73 -0.34 -8.22 1.50
N ILE A 74 0.75 -8.13 0.74
CA ILE A 74 1.96 -8.95 0.96
C ILE A 74 2.55 -8.68 2.36
N ILE A 75 2.68 -7.41 2.73
CA ILE A 75 3.22 -7.01 4.05
C ILE A 75 2.32 -7.49 5.20
N THR A 76 1.00 -7.46 4.99
CA THR A 76 0.03 -7.99 5.96
C THR A 76 0.22 -9.49 6.13
N SER A 77 0.31 -10.25 5.05
CA SER A 77 0.55 -11.69 5.11
C SER A 77 1.88 -12.06 5.77
N ILE A 78 2.95 -11.29 5.51
CA ILE A 78 4.22 -11.47 6.23
C ILE A 78 4.02 -11.23 7.73
N SER A 79 3.39 -10.11 8.11
CA SER A 79 3.18 -9.77 9.52
C SER A 79 2.38 -10.86 10.26
N GLU A 80 1.33 -11.38 9.64
CA GLU A 80 0.49 -12.46 10.18
C GLU A 80 1.30 -13.74 10.37
N ALA A 81 2.06 -14.18 9.36
CA ALA A 81 2.87 -15.38 9.44
C ALA A 81 3.92 -15.31 10.58
N PHE A 82 4.57 -14.16 10.77
CA PHE A 82 5.53 -13.97 11.85
C PHE A 82 4.85 -13.99 13.23
N SER A 83 3.69 -13.34 13.36
CA SER A 83 2.93 -13.33 14.61
C SER A 83 2.42 -14.73 14.99
N GLU A 84 1.99 -15.53 14.02
CA GLU A 84 1.57 -16.92 14.24
C GLU A 84 2.72 -17.80 14.71
N VAL A 85 3.88 -17.69 14.06
CA VAL A 85 5.09 -18.43 14.43
C VAL A 85 5.55 -18.05 15.85
N ASP A 86 5.58 -16.76 16.17
CA ASP A 86 6.00 -16.27 17.50
C ASP A 86 5.04 -16.76 18.61
N THR A 87 3.72 -16.63 18.37
CA THR A 87 2.70 -17.12 19.32
C THR A 87 2.79 -18.63 19.51
N GLY A 88 3.00 -19.39 18.43
CA GLY A 88 3.13 -20.84 18.48
C GLY A 88 4.36 -21.28 19.28
N LEU A 89 5.49 -20.60 19.10
CA LEU A 89 6.72 -20.88 19.84
C LEU A 89 6.60 -20.50 21.32
N ALA A 90 6.03 -19.33 21.63
CA ALA A 90 5.79 -18.90 23.00
C ALA A 90 4.94 -19.92 23.77
N LYS A 91 3.84 -20.37 23.17
CA LYS A 91 2.98 -21.41 23.74
C LYS A 91 3.72 -22.72 23.97
N ALA A 92 4.54 -23.16 23.01
CA ALA A 92 5.32 -24.39 23.16
C ALA A 92 6.34 -24.30 24.31
N LEU A 93 6.92 -23.12 24.54
CA LEU A 93 7.82 -22.86 25.67
C LEU A 93 7.08 -22.86 27.02
N GLU A 94 5.90 -22.24 27.10
CA GLU A 94 5.04 -22.26 28.28
C GLU A 94 4.61 -23.69 28.64
N ASP A 95 4.15 -24.46 27.65
CA ASP A 95 3.75 -25.86 27.80
C ASP A 95 4.91 -26.75 28.26
N ALA A 96 6.14 -26.47 27.80
CA ALA A 96 7.34 -27.17 28.22
C ALA A 96 7.76 -26.82 29.66
N ALA A 97 7.58 -25.56 30.08
CA ALA A 97 7.90 -25.11 31.43
C ALA A 97 6.88 -25.56 32.49
N ALA A 98 5.65 -25.87 32.08
CA ALA A 98 4.59 -26.38 32.93
C ALA A 98 4.67 -27.91 33.20
N LYS A 99 5.62 -28.61 32.56
CA LYS A 99 5.92 -30.04 32.76
C LYS A 99 7.14 -30.23 33.64
#